data_AF-A0A954WUB9-F1
#
_entry.id   AF-A0A954WUB9-F1
#
_cell.length_a   1.000
_cell.length_b   1.000
_cell.length_c   1.000
_cell.angle_alpha   90.00
_cell.angle_beta   90.00
_cell.angle_gamma   90.00
#
_symmetry.space_group_name_H-M   'P 1'
#
loop_
_entity.id
_entity.type
_entity.pdbx_description
1 polymer ?
#
loop_
_entity_poly.entity_id
_entity_poly.type
_entity_poly.pdbx_seq_one_letter_code
_entity_poly.pdbx_strand_id
1 'polypeptide(L)'
;MCWQIRCARISVSCLFCFTFLLSHAAFAQLQIDFSRAPDDEPLQDGWLPFQSDDVFASEAFDFNGSSIEVTVEGNTHWRDYAEATRGFEPWSDLLRDGVLCNAACDMALTIDGLPDGNYDLRAYLHTTQFGESDGRPFTPFEISMRDSSGTSTVNDDAFMSDNGSDELSTQLFSFSIQNGSPFVAMFSKFEGTDHMQVSGFELATSGSLNPPPKINHPEPPAQLVIDFPDGLKVDLSRDPDEFPLQDGWAGMFGEFTDGTTESFAFDGREVEVTIEGNTHWRDYRAAAEPFDGYSDLLSDGPLCNDACLMTVTIEGLADGDYEFLSINHTTQFGDQDGRPFTEFEIRLTDANGDDQLINDTALMSDDSSDEVSMEAIPFTVSNGSAIQIIYEKFGGNDHMALAGFVISSAGGIDGDFDGSGKLDAADIDLLTEEIRKGSNSPSFDLSNDGAVNDADLEFWVKTLHNSWIGDANLDNEFNSSDFVTVFGAGKYEKEVDAGWADGDWNGDGRFDSGDFVVAFRDGGYEQGPRPPIAAVPEPASGTLAFIAVLAPPLMLRKSKVR
;
A
#
# COMPACT_ATOMS: atom_id res chain seq x y z
N MET A 1 -56.84 -60.03 -15.55
CA MET A 1 -58.27 -59.98 -15.17
C MET A 1 -58.42 -58.94 -14.06
N CYS A 2 -59.23 -57.91 -14.31
CA CYS A 2 -59.90 -56.98 -13.37
C CYS A 2 -59.14 -56.24 -12.25
N TRP A 3 -59.24 -54.91 -12.34
CA TRP A 3 -59.39 -53.90 -11.29
C TRP A 3 -60.26 -54.31 -10.07
N GLN A 4 -59.95 -53.81 -8.86
CA GLN A 4 -60.68 -52.71 -8.17
C GLN A 4 -60.29 -52.54 -6.69
N ILE A 5 -59.77 -51.34 -6.37
CA ILE A 5 -60.20 -50.37 -5.33
C ILE A 5 -60.83 -50.91 -4.03
N ARG A 6 -60.21 -50.59 -2.87
CA ARG A 6 -60.90 -49.97 -1.72
C ARG A 6 -60.00 -48.98 -0.97
N CYS A 7 -60.42 -47.72 -0.96
CA CYS A 7 -59.99 -46.69 -0.01
C CYS A 7 -60.46 -47.03 1.41
N ALA A 8 -59.60 -46.79 2.39
CA ALA A 8 -60.00 -46.39 3.74
C ALA A 8 -58.93 -45.43 4.30
N ARG A 9 -59.26 -44.14 4.40
CA ARG A 9 -58.55 -43.16 5.22
C ARG A 9 -59.02 -43.32 6.66
N ILE A 10 -58.14 -43.64 7.59
CA ILE A 10 -58.28 -43.32 9.03
C ILE A 10 -56.90 -42.97 9.60
N SER A 11 -56.78 -41.71 10.00
CA SER A 11 -55.86 -41.04 10.94
C SER A 11 -54.56 -41.76 11.38
N VAL A 12 -53.40 -41.17 11.08
CA VAL A 12 -52.13 -41.45 11.75
C VAL A 12 -51.72 -40.22 12.53
N SER A 13 -52.03 -40.24 13.83
CA SER A 13 -51.22 -39.56 14.84
C SER A 13 -50.14 -40.52 15.32
N CYS A 14 -49.00 -39.96 15.71
CA CYS A 14 -47.86 -40.57 16.38
C CYS A 14 -46.79 -41.30 15.53
N LEU A 15 -45.57 -40.89 15.84
CA LEU A 15 -44.30 -41.61 15.77
C LEU A 15 -43.67 -41.78 14.38
N PHE A 16 -42.96 -40.74 13.95
CA PHE A 16 -41.64 -40.93 13.31
C PHE A 16 -40.60 -40.18 14.13
N CYS A 17 -40.15 -40.82 15.21
CA CYS A 17 -38.88 -40.52 15.84
C CYS A 17 -37.79 -41.11 14.92
N PHE A 18 -37.32 -40.30 13.97
CA PHE A 18 -36.10 -40.61 13.23
C PHE A 18 -34.94 -40.38 14.20
N THR A 19 -34.55 -41.44 14.91
CA THR A 19 -33.30 -41.45 15.67
C THR A 19 -32.17 -41.61 14.65
N PHE A 20 -31.74 -40.50 14.05
CA PHE A 20 -30.42 -40.41 13.44
C PHE A 20 -29.41 -40.41 14.59
N LEU A 21 -28.97 -41.60 14.99
CA LEU A 21 -27.77 -41.77 15.80
C LEU A 21 -26.55 -41.52 14.88
N LEU A 22 -26.35 -40.25 14.51
CA LEU A 22 -25.01 -39.75 14.22
C LEU A 22 -24.29 -39.71 15.56
N SER A 23 -23.19 -40.45 15.66
CA SER A 23 -22.21 -40.24 16.72
C SER A 23 -21.70 -38.81 16.59
N HIS A 24 -22.34 -37.88 17.31
CA HIS A 24 -21.86 -36.52 17.44
C HIS A 24 -20.52 -36.62 18.17
N ALA A 25 -19.44 -36.36 17.44
CA ALA A 25 -18.23 -35.91 18.11
C ALA A 25 -18.66 -34.74 18.99
N ALA A 26 -18.31 -34.78 20.28
CA ALA A 26 -18.49 -33.63 21.14
C ALA A 26 -17.67 -32.50 20.51
N PHE A 27 -18.33 -31.58 19.83
CA PHE A 27 -17.67 -30.36 19.39
C PHE A 27 -17.29 -29.61 20.65
N ALA A 28 -15.99 -29.34 20.84
CA ALA A 28 -15.50 -28.56 21.98
C ALA A 28 -16.02 -27.10 21.94
N GLN A 29 -16.61 -26.70 20.83
CA GLN A 29 -16.99 -25.35 20.47
C GLN A 29 -18.21 -25.38 19.53
N LEU A 30 -19.20 -24.54 19.78
CA LEU A 30 -20.32 -24.28 18.87
C LEU A 30 -19.93 -23.11 17.96
N GLN A 31 -20.19 -23.22 16.66
CA GLN A 31 -19.90 -22.19 15.66
C GLN A 31 -21.19 -21.91 14.88
N ILE A 32 -21.67 -20.68 14.95
CA ILE A 32 -22.95 -20.25 14.37
C ILE A 32 -22.69 -19.17 13.31
N ASP A 33 -23.12 -19.46 12.10
CA ASP A 33 -23.06 -18.59 10.94
C ASP A 33 -24.43 -17.90 10.79
N PHE A 34 -24.45 -16.56 10.74
CA PHE A 34 -25.67 -15.78 10.52
C PHE A 34 -26.02 -15.63 9.03
N SER A 35 -25.67 -16.65 8.24
CA SER A 35 -26.13 -16.86 6.87
C SER A 35 -27.64 -16.73 6.72
N ARG A 36 -28.06 -16.05 5.67
CA ARG A 36 -29.47 -15.95 5.31
C ARG A 36 -29.85 -17.16 4.45
N ALA A 37 -30.78 -18.03 4.85
CA ALA A 37 -31.17 -19.17 3.99
C ALA A 37 -32.66 -19.49 3.96
N PRO A 38 -33.16 -19.89 2.77
CA PRO A 38 -33.69 -21.26 2.73
C PRO A 38 -33.09 -22.24 1.70
N ASP A 39 -32.51 -21.83 0.54
CA ASP A 39 -32.35 -22.80 -0.58
C ASP A 39 -31.08 -22.77 -1.49
N ASP A 40 -30.09 -21.85 -1.43
CA ASP A 40 -28.93 -21.95 -2.35
C ASP A 40 -27.68 -21.09 -2.02
N GLU A 41 -27.38 -20.78 -0.75
CA GLU A 41 -26.16 -20.03 -0.39
C GLU A 41 -25.12 -20.90 0.36
N PRO A 42 -23.82 -20.75 0.07
CA PRO A 42 -22.75 -21.47 0.77
C PRO A 42 -22.65 -21.04 2.24
N LEU A 43 -22.56 -22.05 3.12
CA LEU A 43 -22.30 -21.88 4.55
C LEU A 43 -20.79 -21.93 4.80
N GLN A 44 -20.31 -21.21 5.81
CA GLN A 44 -18.92 -21.37 6.21
C GLN A 44 -18.65 -22.83 6.59
N ASP A 45 -17.62 -23.42 5.96
CA ASP A 45 -17.25 -24.81 6.15
C ASP A 45 -17.10 -25.17 7.65
N GLY A 46 -17.96 -26.07 8.13
CA GLY A 46 -17.96 -26.56 9.52
C GLY A 46 -18.83 -25.77 10.50
N TRP A 47 -19.46 -24.68 10.07
CA TRP A 47 -20.36 -23.87 10.90
C TRP A 47 -21.81 -24.36 10.79
N LEU A 48 -22.62 -24.06 11.82
CA LEU A 48 -24.05 -24.33 11.80
C LEU A 48 -24.81 -23.07 11.38
N PRO A 49 -25.86 -23.21 10.57
CA PRO A 49 -26.61 -22.06 10.11
C PRO A 49 -27.53 -21.55 11.21
N PHE A 50 -27.73 -20.23 11.25
CA PHE A 50 -28.82 -19.60 11.96
C PHE A 50 -29.79 -19.01 10.94
N GLN A 51 -30.87 -19.74 10.63
CA GLN A 51 -31.69 -19.44 9.46
C GLN A 51 -32.88 -18.57 9.84
N SER A 52 -32.77 -17.26 9.63
CA SER A 52 -33.91 -16.35 9.78
C SER A 52 -33.80 -15.12 8.89
N ASP A 53 -34.97 -14.65 8.42
CA ASP A 53 -35.13 -13.35 7.77
C ASP A 53 -35.84 -12.34 8.69
N ASP A 54 -36.23 -12.76 9.90
CA ASP A 54 -37.04 -11.98 10.82
C ASP A 54 -36.15 -11.15 11.78
N VAL A 55 -36.51 -9.88 11.97
CA VAL A 55 -35.88 -8.94 12.92
C VAL A 55 -35.98 -9.40 14.40
N PHE A 56 -36.72 -10.47 14.64
CA PHE A 56 -36.65 -11.28 15.85
C PHE A 56 -36.51 -12.73 15.43
N ALA A 57 -35.41 -13.36 15.80
CA ALA A 57 -35.11 -14.73 15.42
C ALA A 57 -34.65 -15.53 16.62
N SER A 58 -35.16 -16.75 16.76
CA SER A 58 -34.74 -17.67 17.82
C SER A 58 -34.60 -19.08 17.28
N GLU A 59 -33.46 -19.70 17.53
CA GLU A 59 -33.15 -21.06 17.07
C GLU A 59 -32.47 -21.86 18.18
N ALA A 60 -32.74 -23.17 18.22
CA ALA A 60 -32.24 -24.08 19.24
C ALA A 60 -31.05 -24.90 18.73
N PHE A 61 -29.98 -24.94 19.52
CA PHE A 61 -28.75 -25.66 19.19
C PHE A 61 -28.38 -26.66 20.30
N ASP A 62 -27.70 -27.76 19.93
CA ASP A 62 -27.07 -28.64 20.91
C ASP A 62 -25.67 -28.12 21.23
N PHE A 63 -25.41 -27.89 22.51
CA PHE A 63 -24.09 -27.58 23.02
C PHE A 63 -23.75 -28.47 24.22
N ASN A 64 -22.75 -29.34 24.05
CA ASN A 64 -22.30 -30.30 25.06
C ASN A 64 -23.44 -31.16 25.66
N GLY A 65 -24.43 -31.53 24.84
CA GLY A 65 -25.58 -32.35 25.24
C GLY A 65 -26.69 -31.57 25.96
N SER A 66 -26.60 -30.24 25.99
CA SER A 66 -27.65 -29.34 26.46
C SER A 66 -28.27 -28.61 25.27
N SER A 67 -29.60 -28.49 25.25
CA SER A 67 -30.30 -27.64 24.28
C SER A 67 -30.20 -26.20 24.76
N ILE A 68 -29.55 -25.35 23.97
CA ILE A 68 -29.50 -23.90 24.19
C ILE A 68 -30.40 -23.21 23.18
N GLU A 69 -30.94 -22.06 23.55
CA GLU A 69 -31.69 -21.18 22.67
C GLU A 69 -30.84 -19.95 22.38
N VAL A 70 -30.61 -19.67 21.10
CA VAL A 70 -29.92 -18.47 20.63
C VAL A 70 -30.96 -17.56 20.04
N THR A 71 -31.05 -16.34 20.57
CA THR A 71 -32.01 -15.33 20.11
C THR A 71 -31.27 -14.09 19.66
N VAL A 72 -31.62 -13.59 18.48
CA VAL A 72 -31.19 -12.27 17.99
C VAL A 72 -32.41 -11.36 17.88
N GLU A 73 -32.31 -10.18 18.46
CA GLU A 73 -33.35 -9.15 18.39
C GLU A 73 -32.77 -7.74 18.31
N GLY A 74 -33.58 -6.78 17.85
CA GLY A 74 -33.19 -5.37 17.81
C GLY A 74 -32.31 -4.97 16.61
N ASN A 75 -31.93 -5.93 15.77
CA ASN A 75 -31.34 -5.65 14.47
C ASN A 75 -32.35 -4.88 13.59
N THR A 76 -31.88 -4.16 12.57
CA THR A 76 -32.79 -3.53 11.60
C THR A 76 -32.94 -4.36 10.34
N HIS A 77 -31.96 -5.19 10.02
CA HIS A 77 -31.94 -5.99 8.80
C HIS A 77 -31.22 -7.33 8.99
N TRP A 78 -31.55 -8.26 8.11
CA TRP A 78 -30.71 -9.37 7.69
C TRP A 78 -30.18 -9.03 6.29
N ARG A 79 -28.87 -9.15 6.09
CA ARG A 79 -28.21 -8.77 4.84
C ARG A 79 -27.38 -9.92 4.30
N ASP A 80 -27.29 -9.91 2.99
CA ASP A 80 -26.52 -10.80 2.14
C ASP A 80 -25.75 -9.88 1.21
N TYR A 81 -24.47 -9.70 1.52
CA TYR A 81 -23.60 -8.79 0.81
C TYR A 81 -22.78 -9.49 -0.27
N ALA A 82 -22.08 -8.69 -1.07
CA ALA A 82 -21.12 -9.23 -2.03
C ALA A 82 -20.03 -10.03 -1.30
N GLU A 83 -19.42 -10.96 -2.02
CA GLU A 83 -18.32 -11.78 -1.51
C GLU A 83 -17.21 -10.91 -0.91
N ALA A 84 -16.64 -11.40 0.20
CA ALA A 84 -15.48 -10.76 0.80
C ALA A 84 -14.26 -10.89 -0.14
N THR A 85 -13.41 -9.87 -0.16
CA THR A 85 -12.25 -9.79 -1.08
C THR A 85 -10.92 -9.75 -0.31
N ARG A 86 -9.80 -9.65 -1.03
CA ARG A 86 -8.44 -9.63 -0.46
C ARG A 86 -8.20 -10.84 0.46
N GLY A 87 -7.63 -10.64 1.65
CA GLY A 87 -7.35 -11.71 2.62
C GLY A 87 -8.60 -12.41 3.16
N PHE A 88 -9.78 -11.81 3.00
CA PHE A 88 -11.04 -12.29 3.56
C PHE A 88 -11.80 -13.27 2.64
N GLU A 89 -11.38 -13.44 1.38
CA GLU A 89 -12.03 -14.35 0.40
C GLU A 89 -12.30 -15.77 0.97
N PRO A 90 -11.37 -16.41 1.71
CA PRO A 90 -11.63 -17.75 2.29
C PRO A 90 -12.71 -17.79 3.37
N TRP A 91 -13.13 -16.63 3.87
CA TRP A 91 -14.14 -16.43 4.92
C TRP A 91 -15.40 -15.76 4.37
N SER A 92 -15.50 -15.59 3.05
CA SER A 92 -16.60 -14.88 2.40
C SER A 92 -17.97 -15.39 2.82
N ASP A 93 -18.15 -16.72 2.90
CA ASP A 93 -19.41 -17.35 3.30
C ASP A 93 -19.88 -16.90 4.69
N LEU A 94 -18.95 -16.77 5.65
CA LEU A 94 -19.25 -16.24 6.98
C LEU A 94 -19.48 -14.72 6.95
N LEU A 95 -18.62 -13.98 6.26
CA LEU A 95 -18.47 -12.52 6.44
C LEU A 95 -19.46 -11.70 5.63
N ARG A 96 -19.93 -12.21 4.50
CA ARG A 96 -20.87 -11.50 3.62
C ARG A 96 -22.29 -11.46 4.19
N ASP A 97 -22.64 -12.40 5.06
CA ASP A 97 -23.96 -12.49 5.66
C ASP A 97 -23.97 -12.04 7.11
N GLY A 98 -25.11 -11.50 7.56
CA GLY A 98 -25.28 -11.24 8.98
C GLY A 98 -26.48 -10.40 9.39
N VAL A 99 -26.56 -10.22 10.71
CA VAL A 99 -27.54 -9.34 11.36
C VAL A 99 -26.97 -7.95 11.49
N LEU A 100 -27.77 -6.94 11.17
CA LEU A 100 -27.24 -5.61 10.94
C LEU A 100 -28.13 -4.49 11.48
N CYS A 101 -27.49 -3.41 11.89
CA CYS A 101 -28.06 -2.10 12.14
C CYS A 101 -27.48 -1.04 11.20
N ASN A 102 -28.34 -0.47 10.35
CA ASN A 102 -28.00 0.63 9.44
C ASN A 102 -28.43 2.02 9.96
N ALA A 103 -28.84 2.08 11.22
CA ALA A 103 -29.23 3.29 11.93
C ALA A 103 -28.97 3.05 13.43
N ALA A 104 -29.25 4.05 14.26
CA ALA A 104 -29.18 3.88 15.71
C ALA A 104 -30.05 2.69 16.16
N CYS A 105 -29.46 1.75 16.90
CA CYS A 105 -30.13 0.53 17.35
C CYS A 105 -29.45 -0.01 18.61
N ASP A 106 -30.20 -0.83 19.34
CA ASP A 106 -29.67 -1.75 20.34
C ASP A 106 -29.97 -3.17 19.87
N MET A 107 -28.95 -3.87 19.40
CA MET A 107 -29.05 -5.26 18.94
C MET A 107 -28.57 -6.20 20.03
N ALA A 108 -29.39 -7.19 20.39
CA ALA A 108 -29.10 -8.14 21.44
C ALA A 108 -28.91 -9.55 20.86
N LEU A 109 -27.79 -10.19 21.22
CA LEU A 109 -27.55 -11.63 21.06
C LEU A 109 -27.71 -12.29 22.44
N THR A 110 -28.75 -13.09 22.59
CA THR A 110 -29.08 -13.79 23.84
C THR A 110 -28.80 -15.28 23.69
N ILE A 111 -28.16 -15.88 24.71
CA ILE A 111 -27.98 -17.32 24.83
C ILE A 111 -28.65 -17.77 26.13
N ASP A 112 -29.70 -18.58 25.99
CA ASP A 112 -30.42 -19.19 27.10
C ASP A 112 -30.23 -20.71 27.13
N GLY A 113 -30.44 -21.32 28.29
CA GLY A 113 -30.34 -22.77 28.48
C GLY A 113 -28.92 -23.30 28.68
N LEU A 114 -27.92 -22.43 28.78
CA LEU A 114 -26.56 -22.85 29.17
C LEU A 114 -26.56 -23.41 30.61
N PRO A 115 -25.85 -24.54 30.85
CA PRO A 115 -25.60 -25.01 32.21
C PRO A 115 -24.80 -23.99 33.05
N ASP A 116 -24.84 -24.13 34.37
CA ASP A 116 -24.01 -23.32 35.26
C ASP A 116 -22.52 -23.58 34.98
N GLY A 117 -21.76 -22.51 34.72
CA GLY A 117 -20.38 -22.60 34.28
C GLY A 117 -19.79 -21.28 33.78
N ASN A 118 -18.54 -21.34 33.32
CA ASN A 118 -17.84 -20.22 32.69
C ASN A 118 -17.64 -20.50 31.20
N TYR A 119 -17.89 -19.50 30.37
CA TYR A 119 -17.91 -19.62 28.93
C TYR A 119 -17.20 -18.44 28.27
N ASP A 120 -16.70 -18.69 27.07
CA ASP A 120 -16.20 -17.65 26.19
C ASP A 120 -17.03 -17.65 24.90
N LEU A 121 -17.40 -16.46 24.43
CA LEU A 121 -18.02 -16.24 23.14
C LEU A 121 -17.19 -15.26 22.31
N ARG A 122 -16.91 -15.58 21.05
CA ARG A 122 -16.28 -14.66 20.09
C ARG A 122 -17.28 -14.30 19.01
N ALA A 123 -17.64 -13.02 18.90
CA ALA A 123 -18.45 -12.49 17.80
C ALA A 123 -17.55 -11.98 16.68
N TYR A 124 -17.98 -12.16 15.43
CA TYR A 124 -17.30 -11.70 14.23
C TYR A 124 -18.01 -10.48 13.65
N LEU A 125 -17.25 -9.42 13.40
CA LEU A 125 -17.76 -8.08 13.10
C LEU A 125 -17.13 -7.59 11.79
N HIS A 126 -17.85 -7.71 10.68
CA HIS A 126 -17.32 -7.36 9.35
C HIS A 126 -18.42 -6.80 8.44
N THR A 127 -18.02 -6.00 7.46
CA THR A 127 -18.90 -5.57 6.37
C THR A 127 -18.17 -5.57 5.03
N THR A 128 -18.77 -6.13 3.98
CA THR A 128 -18.18 -6.12 2.62
C THR A 128 -18.68 -4.95 1.77
N GLN A 129 -19.61 -4.13 2.29
CA GLN A 129 -20.24 -3.02 1.57
C GLN A 129 -19.47 -1.69 1.69
N PHE A 130 -18.67 -1.54 2.74
CA PHE A 130 -17.83 -0.36 2.93
C PHE A 130 -16.38 -0.79 2.73
N GLY A 131 -15.59 0.09 2.13
CA GLY A 131 -14.14 -0.02 2.05
C GLY A 131 -13.57 1.36 2.38
N GLU A 132 -12.25 1.49 2.34
CA GLU A 132 -11.51 2.76 2.40
C GLU A 132 -12.04 3.85 1.43
N SER A 133 -12.87 3.46 0.44
CA SER A 133 -13.45 4.34 -0.59
C SER A 133 -14.31 5.50 -0.11
N ASP A 134 -14.79 5.50 1.13
CA ASP A 134 -15.74 6.51 1.61
C ASP A 134 -15.12 7.55 2.55
N GLY A 135 -13.84 7.39 2.93
CA GLY A 135 -13.07 8.37 3.74
C GLY A 135 -13.71 8.72 5.10
N ARG A 136 -14.70 7.95 5.56
CA ARG A 136 -15.41 8.22 6.81
C ARG A 136 -14.84 7.35 7.92
N PRO A 137 -14.51 7.92 9.10
CA PRO A 137 -14.26 7.11 10.27
C PRO A 137 -15.54 6.30 10.56
N PHE A 138 -15.42 4.98 10.57
CA PHE A 138 -16.50 4.07 10.92
C PHE A 138 -17.21 4.57 12.18
N THR A 139 -18.55 4.64 12.18
CA THR A 139 -19.27 5.04 13.40
C THR A 139 -19.00 4.01 14.51
N PRO A 140 -18.35 4.39 15.63
CA PRO A 140 -18.09 3.47 16.73
C PRO A 140 -19.39 3.05 17.42
N PHE A 141 -19.36 1.89 18.06
CA PHE A 141 -20.49 1.37 18.83
C PHE A 141 -20.04 0.83 20.19
N GLU A 142 -20.96 0.85 21.15
CA GLU A 142 -20.72 0.25 22.46
C GLU A 142 -21.14 -1.22 22.42
N ILE A 143 -20.27 -2.06 22.95
CA ILE A 143 -20.54 -3.44 23.27
C ILE A 143 -20.62 -3.57 24.78
N SER A 144 -21.75 -4.04 25.28
CA SER A 144 -21.89 -4.45 26.67
C SER A 144 -22.37 -5.89 26.76
N MET A 145 -22.21 -6.49 27.94
CA MET A 145 -22.73 -7.81 28.21
C MET A 145 -23.49 -7.84 29.52
N ARG A 146 -24.37 -8.83 29.64
CA ARG A 146 -25.05 -9.18 30.88
C ARG A 146 -24.97 -10.67 31.11
N ASP A 147 -24.54 -11.05 32.30
CA ASP A 147 -24.46 -12.44 32.75
C ASP A 147 -25.03 -12.57 34.19
N SER A 148 -24.71 -13.68 34.87
CA SER A 148 -25.13 -13.90 36.26
C SER A 148 -24.58 -12.88 37.27
N SER A 149 -23.48 -12.20 36.94
CA SER A 149 -22.82 -11.21 37.79
C SER A 149 -23.36 -9.79 37.60
N GLY A 150 -24.10 -9.54 36.51
CA GLY A 150 -24.71 -8.24 36.20
C GLY A 150 -24.37 -7.78 34.80
N THR A 151 -24.50 -6.47 34.57
CA THR A 151 -24.18 -5.83 33.29
C THR A 151 -22.81 -5.15 33.37
N SER A 152 -22.01 -5.27 32.32
CA SER A 152 -20.71 -4.59 32.16
C SER A 152 -20.50 -4.15 30.71
N THR A 153 -19.95 -2.97 30.52
CA THR A 153 -19.41 -2.55 29.22
C THR A 153 -18.15 -3.36 28.93
N VAL A 154 -18.06 -3.90 27.71
CA VAL A 154 -16.97 -4.72 27.20
C VAL A 154 -16.04 -3.87 26.34
N ASN A 155 -16.60 -3.02 25.49
CA ASN A 155 -15.89 -2.09 24.64
C ASN A 155 -16.80 -0.88 24.38
N ASP A 156 -16.37 0.35 24.64
CA ASP A 156 -17.15 1.58 24.43
C ASP A 156 -16.80 2.31 23.12
N ASP A 157 -15.87 1.75 22.34
CA ASP A 157 -15.38 2.32 21.07
C ASP A 157 -15.05 1.19 20.08
N ALA A 158 -15.99 0.26 19.88
CA ALA A 158 -15.80 -0.86 18.97
C ALA A 158 -15.96 -0.45 17.50
N PHE A 159 -15.15 -1.06 16.64
CA PHE A 159 -15.19 -0.89 15.19
C PHE A 159 -15.35 -2.25 14.49
N MET A 160 -15.84 -2.22 13.26
CA MET A 160 -15.89 -3.40 12.40
C MET A 160 -14.79 -3.32 11.37
N SER A 161 -14.28 -4.48 10.97
CA SER A 161 -13.41 -4.54 9.81
C SER A 161 -14.24 -4.55 8.53
N ASP A 162 -13.56 -4.28 7.44
CA ASP A 162 -14.09 -4.35 6.09
C ASP A 162 -13.10 -5.05 5.15
N ASN A 163 -13.44 -5.12 3.86
CA ASN A 163 -12.57 -5.76 2.87
C ASN A 163 -11.18 -5.10 2.75
N GLY A 164 -11.04 -3.83 3.17
CA GLY A 164 -9.78 -3.09 3.16
C GLY A 164 -8.93 -3.29 4.41
N SER A 165 -9.51 -3.77 5.50
CA SER A 165 -8.85 -3.87 6.80
C SER A 165 -7.75 -4.94 6.85
N ASP A 166 -6.69 -4.69 7.63
CA ASP A 166 -5.57 -5.62 7.85
C ASP A 166 -5.92 -6.85 8.70
N GLU A 167 -6.97 -6.75 9.53
CA GLU A 167 -7.40 -7.81 10.43
C GLU A 167 -8.93 -7.85 10.55
N LEU A 168 -9.47 -9.04 10.87
CA LEU A 168 -10.89 -9.20 11.16
C LEU A 168 -11.20 -8.73 12.58
N SER A 169 -12.13 -7.78 12.68
CA SER A 169 -12.64 -7.35 13.98
C SER A 169 -13.42 -8.50 14.63
N THR A 170 -12.99 -8.88 15.83
CA THR A 170 -13.69 -9.86 16.66
C THR A 170 -13.84 -9.33 18.07
N GLN A 171 -14.96 -9.68 18.73
CA GLN A 171 -15.17 -9.35 20.13
C GLN A 171 -15.26 -10.62 20.98
N LEU A 172 -14.36 -10.72 21.96
CA LEU A 172 -14.39 -11.79 22.96
C LEU A 172 -15.21 -11.36 24.18
N PHE A 173 -16.11 -12.23 24.62
CA PHE A 173 -16.90 -12.12 25.83
C PHE A 173 -16.54 -13.30 26.74
N SER A 174 -16.10 -13.04 27.96
CA SER A 174 -15.90 -14.07 28.99
C SER A 174 -16.93 -13.88 30.09
N PHE A 175 -17.81 -14.87 30.28
CA PHE A 175 -18.99 -14.72 31.14
C PHE A 175 -19.30 -15.98 31.96
N SER A 176 -20.15 -15.79 32.97
CA SER A 176 -20.55 -16.84 33.91
C SER A 176 -22.06 -17.02 33.96
N ILE A 177 -22.50 -18.28 33.95
CA ILE A 177 -23.90 -18.67 34.06
C ILE A 177 -24.14 -19.28 35.44
N GLN A 178 -25.17 -18.82 36.14
CA GLN A 178 -25.59 -19.36 37.44
C GLN A 178 -27.11 -19.40 37.54
N ASN A 179 -27.64 -20.51 38.08
CA ASN A 179 -29.08 -20.75 38.23
C ASN A 179 -29.87 -20.59 36.92
N GLY A 180 -29.26 -20.94 35.77
CA GLY A 180 -29.88 -20.81 34.45
C GLY A 180 -30.16 -19.36 34.02
N SER A 181 -29.36 -18.39 34.47
CA SER A 181 -29.39 -17.02 33.92
C SER A 181 -29.00 -17.02 32.44
N PRO A 182 -29.67 -16.28 31.55
CA PRO A 182 -29.20 -16.13 30.18
C PRO A 182 -27.94 -15.25 30.13
N PHE A 183 -27.14 -15.44 29.09
CA PHE A 183 -26.14 -14.46 28.66
C PHE A 183 -26.76 -13.53 27.61
N VAL A 184 -26.44 -12.24 27.67
CA VAL A 184 -26.83 -11.25 26.66
C VAL A 184 -25.61 -10.44 26.27
N ALA A 185 -25.23 -10.44 24.99
CA ALA A 185 -24.35 -9.45 24.39
C ALA A 185 -25.21 -8.36 23.74
N MET A 186 -24.95 -7.10 24.07
CA MET A 186 -25.63 -5.94 23.53
C MET A 186 -24.66 -5.15 22.65
N PHE A 187 -25.07 -4.86 21.43
CA PHE A 187 -24.35 -4.05 20.45
C PHE A 187 -25.19 -2.78 20.22
N SER A 188 -24.71 -1.65 20.74
CA SER A 188 -25.43 -0.38 20.79
C SER A 188 -24.79 0.63 19.85
N LYS A 189 -25.47 0.90 18.73
CA LYS A 189 -25.09 1.92 17.76
C LYS A 189 -25.87 3.20 18.06
N PHE A 190 -25.17 4.29 18.35
CA PHE A 190 -25.81 5.52 18.84
C PHE A 190 -26.35 6.44 17.74
N GLU A 191 -25.57 6.70 16.67
CA GLU A 191 -25.94 7.59 15.56
C GLU A 191 -25.31 7.11 14.23
N GLY A 192 -25.28 7.92 13.17
CA GLY A 192 -24.59 7.62 11.91
C GLY A 192 -25.38 6.79 10.88
N THR A 193 -24.98 6.91 9.61
CA THR A 193 -25.54 6.15 8.47
C THR A 193 -24.85 4.82 8.21
N ASP A 194 -23.70 4.60 8.85
CA ASP A 194 -22.88 3.42 8.61
C ASP A 194 -23.54 2.18 9.21
N HIS A 195 -23.07 1.03 8.80
CA HIS A 195 -23.62 -0.25 9.25
C HIS A 195 -22.86 -0.76 10.46
N MET A 196 -23.56 -1.50 11.31
CA MET A 196 -22.98 -2.38 12.34
C MET A 196 -23.57 -3.77 12.12
N GLN A 197 -22.73 -4.74 11.80
CA GLN A 197 -23.06 -6.12 11.47
C GLN A 197 -22.38 -7.08 12.44
N VAL A 198 -23.10 -8.13 12.82
CA VAL A 198 -22.53 -9.34 13.40
C VAL A 198 -22.73 -10.45 12.38
N SER A 199 -21.63 -11.06 11.94
CA SER A 199 -21.62 -12.09 10.89
C SER A 199 -21.85 -13.50 11.46
N GLY A 200 -21.51 -13.70 12.73
CA GLY A 200 -21.67 -14.97 13.42
C GLY A 200 -20.90 -14.99 14.73
N PHE A 201 -20.89 -16.14 15.40
CA PHE A 201 -20.14 -16.30 16.64
C PHE A 201 -19.66 -17.72 16.90
N GLU A 202 -18.67 -17.80 17.78
CA GLU A 202 -18.16 -19.03 18.36
C GLU A 202 -18.43 -19.05 19.86
N LEU A 203 -18.88 -20.18 20.40
CA LEU A 203 -19.15 -20.37 21.83
C LEU A 203 -18.42 -21.62 22.34
N ALA A 204 -17.69 -21.50 23.44
CA ALA A 204 -17.06 -22.62 24.10
C ALA A 204 -17.06 -22.47 25.62
N THR A 205 -16.76 -23.55 26.33
CA THR A 205 -16.37 -23.47 27.75
C THR A 205 -15.10 -22.63 27.88
N SER A 206 -14.99 -21.85 28.95
CA SER A 206 -13.91 -20.86 29.08
C SER A 206 -12.52 -21.47 28.88
N GLY A 207 -11.70 -20.81 28.08
CA GLY A 207 -10.35 -21.24 27.68
C GLY A 207 -10.32 -22.32 26.59
N SER A 208 -11.45 -22.67 25.97
CA SER A 208 -11.54 -23.74 24.96
C SER A 208 -11.80 -23.24 23.53
N LEU A 209 -11.92 -21.92 23.32
CA LEU A 209 -11.99 -21.35 21.98
C LEU A 209 -10.66 -21.54 21.26
N ASN A 210 -10.72 -21.97 20.00
CA ASN A 210 -9.56 -21.91 19.13
C ASN A 210 -9.10 -20.45 18.94
N PRO A 211 -7.82 -20.20 18.63
CA PRO A 211 -7.39 -18.89 18.15
C PRO A 211 -8.29 -18.45 16.99
N PRO A 212 -8.56 -17.14 16.84
CA PRO A 212 -9.30 -16.68 15.68
C PRO A 212 -8.56 -17.12 14.42
N PRO A 213 -9.27 -17.33 13.31
CA PRO A 213 -8.65 -17.59 12.03
C PRO A 213 -7.54 -16.59 11.74
N LYS A 214 -6.36 -17.10 11.36
CA LYS A 214 -5.38 -16.24 10.75
C LYS A 214 -5.88 -15.90 9.37
N ILE A 215 -6.15 -14.63 9.16
CA ILE A 215 -6.42 -14.09 7.85
C ILE A 215 -5.06 -13.96 7.21
N ASN A 216 -4.75 -14.93 6.37
CA ASN A 216 -3.63 -14.79 5.48
C ASN A 216 -4.09 -13.77 4.44
N HIS A 217 -3.80 -12.50 4.69
CA HIS A 217 -3.58 -11.62 3.56
C HIS A 217 -2.54 -12.36 2.71
N PRO A 218 -2.82 -12.73 1.44
CA PRO A 218 -1.70 -12.79 0.52
C PRO A 218 -0.97 -11.47 0.75
N GLU A 219 0.36 -11.50 0.92
CA GLU A 219 1.12 -10.25 1.05
C GLU A 219 0.50 -9.25 0.07
N PRO A 220 0.14 -8.03 0.54
CA PRO A 220 -0.54 -7.05 -0.30
C PRO A 220 0.15 -7.11 -1.66
N PRO A 221 -0.61 -7.29 -2.76
CA PRO A 221 -0.03 -7.54 -4.08
C PRO A 221 1.10 -6.55 -4.21
N ALA A 222 2.35 -7.06 -4.33
CA ALA A 222 3.57 -6.30 -4.01
C ALA A 222 3.34 -4.83 -4.36
N GLN A 223 3.14 -3.99 -3.32
CA GLN A 223 2.71 -2.60 -3.47
C GLN A 223 3.50 -2.06 -4.65
N LEU A 224 2.83 -1.62 -5.72
CA LEU A 224 3.50 -1.30 -6.98
C LEU A 224 4.62 -0.32 -6.66
N VAL A 225 5.86 -0.76 -6.54
CA VAL A 225 6.94 0.13 -6.14
C VAL A 225 7.26 0.98 -7.35
N ILE A 226 6.74 2.20 -7.35
CA ILE A 226 7.12 3.21 -8.32
C ILE A 226 8.49 3.71 -7.88
N ASP A 227 9.49 3.35 -8.67
CA ASP A 227 10.87 3.77 -8.46
C ASP A 227 11.02 5.22 -8.97
N PHE A 228 10.99 6.15 -8.03
CA PHE A 228 11.20 7.57 -8.32
C PHE A 228 12.69 7.92 -8.17
N PRO A 229 13.28 8.64 -9.14
CA PRO A 229 14.68 9.03 -9.05
C PRO A 229 14.92 9.91 -7.83
N ASP A 230 16.16 9.93 -7.34
CA ASP A 230 16.57 10.86 -6.30
C ASP A 230 16.60 12.29 -6.84
N GLY A 231 16.23 13.24 -5.99
CA GLY A 231 16.09 14.64 -6.37
C GLY A 231 15.05 15.37 -5.54
N LEU A 232 14.66 16.57 -6.01
CA LEU A 232 13.57 17.32 -5.44
C LEU A 232 12.24 16.68 -5.85
N LYS A 233 11.62 15.95 -4.92
CA LYS A 233 10.33 15.29 -5.05
C LYS A 233 9.22 16.23 -4.57
N VAL A 234 8.33 16.65 -5.46
CA VAL A 234 7.26 17.61 -5.15
C VAL A 234 5.88 16.97 -5.36
N ASP A 235 5.13 16.95 -4.27
CA ASP A 235 3.74 16.50 -4.19
C ASP A 235 2.84 17.73 -4.34
N LEU A 236 1.95 17.71 -5.33
CA LEU A 236 1.04 18.81 -5.60
C LEU A 236 -0.29 18.53 -4.90
N SER A 237 -0.44 19.07 -3.69
CA SER A 237 -1.64 18.91 -2.90
C SER A 237 -2.45 20.21 -2.82
N ARG A 238 -3.72 20.10 -2.45
CA ARG A 238 -4.61 21.26 -2.29
C ARG A 238 -4.68 21.76 -0.84
N ASP A 239 -4.61 20.86 0.14
CA ASP A 239 -4.76 21.22 1.56
C ASP A 239 -3.85 20.38 2.47
N PRO A 240 -2.82 20.98 3.11
CA PRO A 240 -1.92 20.26 4.00
C PRO A 240 -2.57 19.78 5.32
N ASP A 241 -3.70 20.37 5.72
CA ASP A 241 -4.33 20.08 7.01
C ASP A 241 -5.35 18.93 6.89
N GLU A 242 -5.85 18.67 5.68
CA GLU A 242 -6.88 17.65 5.41
C GLU A 242 -6.29 16.41 4.71
N PHE A 243 -5.20 16.56 3.93
CA PHE A 243 -4.60 15.48 3.16
C PHE A 243 -3.09 15.36 3.44
N PRO A 244 -2.60 14.18 3.85
CA PRO A 244 -1.18 13.96 4.06
C PRO A 244 -0.41 14.02 2.73
N LEU A 245 0.84 14.46 2.81
CA LEU A 245 1.78 14.37 1.70
C LEU A 245 2.30 12.95 1.59
N GLN A 246 2.67 12.53 0.38
CA GLN A 246 3.41 11.32 0.17
C GLN A 246 4.70 11.30 1.01
N ASP A 247 4.91 10.21 1.73
CA ASP A 247 6.11 10.03 2.57
C ASP A 247 7.40 10.32 1.77
N GLY A 248 8.19 11.29 2.25
CA GLY A 248 9.44 11.72 1.62
C GLY A 248 9.31 12.80 0.54
N TRP A 249 8.11 13.33 0.31
CA TRP A 249 7.85 14.38 -0.69
C TRP A 249 7.63 15.75 -0.04
N ALA A 250 8.04 16.81 -0.75
CA ALA A 250 7.76 18.19 -0.36
C ALA A 250 6.42 18.65 -0.95
N GLY A 251 5.58 19.26 -0.13
CA GLY A 251 4.26 19.71 -0.57
C GLY A 251 4.30 21.08 -1.26
N MET A 252 3.63 21.20 -2.39
CA MET A 252 3.22 22.47 -2.97
C MET A 252 1.70 22.60 -2.85
N PHE A 253 1.21 23.69 -2.24
CA PHE A 253 -0.20 23.85 -1.92
C PHE A 253 -0.84 24.95 -2.73
N GLY A 254 -1.79 24.60 -3.60
CA GLY A 254 -2.50 25.54 -4.44
C GLY A 254 -3.90 25.89 -3.94
N GLU A 255 -4.26 27.18 -3.97
CA GLU A 255 -5.65 27.62 -3.87
C GLU A 255 -6.34 27.58 -5.26
N PHE A 256 -7.67 27.71 -5.31
CA PHE A 256 -8.47 27.77 -6.57
C PHE A 256 -8.10 28.90 -7.55
N THR A 257 -7.03 29.65 -7.32
CA THR A 257 -6.55 30.72 -8.19
C THR A 257 -5.28 30.31 -8.94
N ASP A 258 -5.26 30.70 -10.22
CA ASP A 258 -4.11 30.61 -11.13
C ASP A 258 -2.86 31.30 -10.56
N GLY A 259 -1.69 30.68 -10.70
CA GLY A 259 -0.38 31.23 -10.30
C GLY A 259 0.02 30.93 -8.86
N THR A 260 0.18 29.65 -8.52
CA THR A 260 0.72 29.20 -7.21
C THR A 260 2.23 29.12 -7.29
N THR A 261 2.95 29.70 -6.33
CA THR A 261 4.42 29.68 -6.27
C THR A 261 4.86 29.20 -4.89
N GLU A 262 5.80 28.25 -4.86
CA GLU A 262 6.39 27.72 -3.63
C GLU A 262 7.91 27.58 -3.78
N SER A 263 8.64 27.71 -2.67
CA SER A 263 10.10 27.65 -2.64
C SER A 263 10.60 26.37 -1.96
N PHE A 264 11.51 25.67 -2.62
CA PHE A 264 12.06 24.40 -2.17
C PHE A 264 13.58 24.49 -1.98
N ALA A 265 14.11 23.70 -1.04
CA ALA A 265 15.55 23.52 -0.91
C ALA A 265 16.00 22.36 -1.82
N PHE A 266 16.91 22.63 -2.74
CA PHE A 266 17.50 21.62 -3.64
C PHE A 266 18.96 21.97 -3.94
N ASP A 267 19.86 20.99 -3.80
CA ASP A 267 21.32 21.16 -3.95
C ASP A 267 21.91 22.37 -3.21
N GLY A 268 21.43 22.59 -1.97
CA GLY A 268 21.87 23.70 -1.12
C GLY A 268 21.42 25.09 -1.60
N ARG A 269 20.44 25.16 -2.50
CA ARG A 269 19.86 26.40 -3.05
C ARG A 269 18.34 26.43 -2.86
N GLU A 270 17.80 27.63 -3.00
CA GLU A 270 16.36 27.85 -3.09
C GLU A 270 15.95 27.75 -4.56
N VAL A 271 15.03 26.83 -4.85
CA VAL A 271 14.40 26.63 -6.15
C VAL A 271 12.95 27.05 -6.03
N GLU A 272 12.51 27.98 -6.88
CA GLU A 272 11.13 28.45 -6.90
C GLU A 272 10.38 27.72 -8.02
N VAL A 273 9.23 27.15 -7.68
CA VAL A 273 8.34 26.49 -8.63
C VAL A 273 7.03 27.26 -8.68
N THR A 274 6.62 27.63 -9.88
CA THR A 274 5.33 28.28 -10.15
C THR A 274 4.47 27.39 -11.05
N ILE A 275 3.22 27.18 -10.67
CA ILE A 275 2.21 26.49 -11.50
C ILE A 275 1.11 27.48 -11.86
N GLU A 276 0.83 27.58 -13.16
CA GLU A 276 -0.19 28.45 -13.72
C GLU A 276 -0.94 27.80 -14.89
N GLY A 277 -2.07 28.40 -15.30
CA GLY A 277 -2.88 28.00 -16.45
C GLY A 277 -3.76 26.75 -16.24
N ASN A 278 -3.71 26.13 -15.05
CA ASN A 278 -4.63 25.08 -14.65
C ASN A 278 -6.05 25.65 -14.46
N THR A 279 -7.07 24.83 -14.69
CA THR A 279 -8.47 25.28 -14.54
C THR A 279 -9.00 25.05 -13.13
N HIS A 280 -8.47 24.03 -12.43
CA HIS A 280 -8.86 23.67 -11.07
C HIS A 280 -7.64 23.12 -10.31
N TRP A 281 -7.73 23.14 -8.99
CA TRP A 281 -6.93 22.30 -8.09
C TRP A 281 -7.85 21.19 -7.57
N ARG A 282 -7.33 19.97 -7.64
CA ARG A 282 -8.07 18.73 -7.37
C ARG A 282 -8.19 18.44 -5.87
N ASP A 283 -9.13 17.56 -5.56
CA ASP A 283 -9.48 17.04 -4.24
C ASP A 283 -10.33 15.80 -4.51
N TYR A 284 -9.67 14.71 -4.90
CA TYR A 284 -10.34 13.52 -5.39
C TYR A 284 -10.18 12.32 -4.46
N ARG A 285 -10.99 11.32 -4.78
CA ARG A 285 -10.98 9.99 -4.16
C ARG A 285 -9.56 9.42 -4.18
N ALA A 286 -9.23 8.72 -3.11
CA ALA A 286 -8.01 7.93 -3.00
C ALA A 286 -7.80 7.06 -4.24
N ALA A 287 -6.54 6.94 -4.67
CA ALA A 287 -6.17 6.07 -5.77
C ALA A 287 -6.55 4.62 -5.42
N ALA A 288 -7.05 3.88 -6.39
CA ALA A 288 -7.39 2.48 -6.19
C ALA A 288 -6.19 1.57 -6.47
N GLU A 289 -6.25 0.33 -5.98
CA GLU A 289 -5.32 -0.73 -6.36
C GLU A 289 -5.13 -0.81 -7.88
N PRO A 290 -3.88 -0.86 -8.40
CA PRO A 290 -2.64 -1.15 -7.66
C PRO A 290 -1.89 0.09 -7.11
N PHE A 291 -2.51 1.27 -7.16
CA PHE A 291 -1.87 2.56 -6.85
C PHE A 291 -2.22 3.12 -5.46
N ASP A 292 -3.01 2.41 -4.67
CA ASP A 292 -3.48 2.86 -3.34
C ASP A 292 -2.34 3.21 -2.39
N GLY A 293 -1.22 2.50 -2.49
CA GLY A 293 0.02 2.80 -1.77
C GLY A 293 0.69 4.14 -2.12
N TYR A 294 0.26 4.82 -3.18
CA TYR A 294 0.69 6.16 -3.60
C TYR A 294 -0.50 7.13 -3.67
N SER A 295 -1.59 6.82 -2.95
CA SER A 295 -2.80 7.64 -3.02
C SER A 295 -2.52 9.10 -2.69
N ASP A 296 -1.74 9.38 -1.65
CA ASP A 296 -1.42 10.74 -1.20
C ASP A 296 -0.80 11.58 -2.33
N LEU A 297 0.05 10.96 -3.16
CA LEU A 297 0.63 11.59 -4.34
C LEU A 297 -0.37 11.70 -5.50
N LEU A 298 -1.14 10.63 -5.75
CA LEU A 298 -1.88 10.44 -7.00
C LEU A 298 -3.33 10.96 -6.96
N SER A 299 -3.87 11.29 -5.78
CA SER A 299 -5.25 11.78 -5.61
C SER A 299 -5.40 13.26 -5.91
N ASP A 300 -4.34 14.06 -5.79
CA ASP A 300 -4.43 15.52 -5.78
C ASP A 300 -3.57 16.19 -6.86
N GLY A 301 -3.69 17.52 -6.99
CA GLY A 301 -2.88 18.33 -7.91
C GLY A 301 -3.64 19.29 -8.83
N PRO A 302 -2.94 20.15 -9.58
CA PRO A 302 -3.54 21.00 -10.60
C PRO A 302 -4.09 20.14 -11.76
N LEU A 303 -5.24 20.55 -12.31
CA LEU A 303 -5.86 19.86 -13.44
C LEU A 303 -6.46 20.80 -14.49
N CYS A 304 -6.67 20.22 -15.67
CA CYS A 304 -7.42 20.78 -16.76
C CYS A 304 -8.60 19.89 -17.16
N ASN A 305 -9.81 20.42 -16.96
CA ASN A 305 -11.07 19.76 -17.28
C ASN A 305 -11.61 20.07 -18.69
N ASP A 306 -11.02 21.04 -19.38
CA ASP A 306 -11.28 21.38 -20.79
C ASP A 306 -9.94 21.83 -21.41
N ALA A 307 -9.95 22.32 -22.64
CA ALA A 307 -8.76 22.81 -23.31
C ALA A 307 -8.04 23.87 -22.45
N CYS A 308 -6.76 23.63 -22.16
CA CYS A 308 -5.95 24.48 -21.31
C CYS A 308 -4.48 24.44 -21.77
N LEU A 309 -3.73 25.43 -21.28
CA LEU A 309 -2.28 25.43 -21.27
C LEU A 309 -1.85 25.56 -19.81
N MET A 310 -1.42 24.47 -19.18
CA MET A 310 -0.86 24.49 -17.84
C MET A 310 0.66 24.62 -17.95
N THR A 311 1.27 25.50 -17.15
CA THR A 311 2.71 25.77 -17.18
C THR A 311 3.31 25.59 -15.81
N VAL A 312 4.39 24.80 -15.74
CA VAL A 312 5.28 24.68 -14.60
C VAL A 312 6.54 25.49 -14.91
N THR A 313 6.76 26.57 -14.17
CA THR A 313 7.97 27.40 -14.26
C THR A 313 8.91 27.07 -13.11
N ILE A 314 10.18 26.82 -13.41
CA ILE A 314 11.21 26.49 -12.43
C ILE A 314 12.31 27.56 -12.50
N GLU A 315 12.61 28.16 -11.36
CA GLU A 315 13.65 29.19 -11.21
C GLU A 315 14.62 28.83 -10.05
N GLY A 316 15.84 29.36 -10.09
CA GLY A 316 16.82 29.19 -9.00
C GLY A 316 17.74 27.97 -9.10
N LEU A 317 17.54 27.10 -10.11
CA LEU A 317 18.49 26.02 -10.43
C LEU A 317 19.88 26.57 -10.81
N ALA A 318 20.91 25.77 -10.53
CA ALA A 318 22.27 26.07 -11.00
C ALA A 318 22.36 25.87 -12.51
N ASP A 319 23.40 26.43 -13.13
CA ASP A 319 23.74 26.03 -14.50
C ASP A 319 24.14 24.55 -14.49
N GLY A 320 23.50 23.75 -15.34
CA GLY A 320 23.64 22.29 -15.33
C GLY A 320 22.57 21.61 -16.17
N ASP A 321 22.73 20.29 -16.32
CA ASP A 321 21.75 19.43 -16.97
C ASP A 321 20.84 18.79 -15.91
N TYR A 322 19.54 18.79 -16.18
CA TYR A 322 18.49 18.33 -15.27
C TYR A 322 17.46 17.50 -16.01
N GLU A 323 16.74 16.67 -15.28
CA GLU A 323 15.59 15.94 -15.77
C GLU A 323 14.38 16.26 -14.89
N PHE A 324 13.26 16.60 -15.54
CA PHE A 324 11.97 16.72 -14.90
C PHE A 324 11.14 15.48 -15.19
N LEU A 325 10.89 14.66 -14.19
CA LEU A 325 9.98 13.53 -14.29
C LEU A 325 8.58 13.98 -13.87
N SER A 326 7.69 14.14 -14.84
CA SER A 326 6.28 14.46 -14.57
C SER A 326 5.48 13.22 -14.21
N ILE A 327 4.55 13.33 -13.27
CA ILE A 327 3.68 12.23 -12.82
C ILE A 327 2.23 12.61 -13.08
N ASN A 328 1.58 11.87 -13.98
CA ASN A 328 0.30 12.24 -14.56
C ASN A 328 -0.73 11.13 -14.31
N HIS A 329 -1.67 11.37 -13.41
CA HIS A 329 -2.67 10.39 -13.00
C HIS A 329 -4.03 11.00 -12.65
N THR A 330 -5.14 10.28 -12.90
CA THR A 330 -6.50 10.70 -12.53
C THR A 330 -7.36 9.60 -11.91
N THR A 331 -7.91 9.85 -10.70
CA THR A 331 -8.71 8.86 -9.93
C THR A 331 -10.22 8.91 -10.23
N GLN A 332 -10.70 9.77 -11.14
CA GLN A 332 -12.15 10.00 -11.31
C GLN A 332 -12.69 9.91 -12.74
N PHE A 333 -11.92 10.28 -13.77
CA PHE A 333 -12.46 10.47 -15.13
C PHE A 333 -11.58 9.81 -16.21
N GLY A 334 -11.68 8.48 -16.32
CA GLY A 334 -10.93 7.65 -17.27
C GLY A 334 -11.64 7.28 -18.59
N ASP A 335 -12.97 7.18 -18.61
CA ASP A 335 -13.71 6.64 -19.78
C ASP A 335 -15.13 7.22 -19.92
N GLN A 336 -15.27 8.46 -20.37
CA GLN A 336 -16.61 9.04 -20.63
C GLN A 336 -16.98 9.21 -22.11
N ASP A 337 -16.00 9.35 -23.00
CA ASP A 337 -16.25 9.65 -24.43
C ASP A 337 -15.93 8.46 -25.38
N GLY A 338 -15.67 7.27 -24.84
CA GLY A 338 -15.28 6.09 -25.64
C GLY A 338 -13.85 6.15 -26.18
N ARG A 339 -13.01 7.00 -25.59
CA ARG A 339 -11.56 6.99 -25.73
C ARG A 339 -10.97 6.38 -24.45
N PRO A 340 -10.03 5.43 -24.56
CA PRO A 340 -9.52 4.72 -23.41
C PRO A 340 -8.49 5.51 -22.57
N PHE A 341 -8.21 6.78 -22.92
CA PHE A 341 -7.22 7.62 -22.23
C PHE A 341 -7.38 9.10 -22.63
N THR A 342 -6.89 10.01 -21.77
CA THR A 342 -6.71 11.44 -22.08
C THR A 342 -5.36 11.66 -22.75
N GLU A 343 -5.33 12.34 -23.89
CA GLU A 343 -4.10 12.73 -24.59
C GLU A 343 -3.78 14.22 -24.36
N PHE A 344 -2.50 14.56 -24.22
CA PHE A 344 -2.02 15.94 -24.11
C PHE A 344 -0.62 16.07 -24.74
N GLU A 345 -0.20 17.31 -25.03
CA GLU A 345 1.18 17.59 -25.44
C GLU A 345 2.00 18.14 -24.29
N ILE A 346 3.30 17.86 -24.34
CA ILE A 346 4.31 18.42 -23.45
C ILE A 346 5.29 19.23 -24.29
N ARG A 347 5.53 20.47 -23.90
CA ARG A 347 6.53 21.36 -24.51
C ARG A 347 7.49 21.87 -23.44
N LEU A 348 8.73 22.12 -23.84
CA LEU A 348 9.77 22.73 -23.02
C LEU A 348 10.14 24.08 -23.66
N THR A 349 10.03 25.17 -22.92
CA THR A 349 10.57 26.46 -23.36
C THR A 349 12.09 26.46 -23.16
N ASP A 350 12.84 26.55 -24.25
CA ASP A 350 14.30 26.55 -24.21
C ASP A 350 14.90 27.88 -23.73
N ALA A 351 16.23 27.92 -23.54
CA ALA A 351 16.94 29.10 -23.06
C ALA A 351 16.81 30.36 -23.96
N ASN A 352 16.31 30.23 -25.19
CA ASN A 352 16.02 31.35 -26.09
C ASN A 352 14.57 31.83 -26.00
N GLY A 353 13.73 31.15 -25.21
CA GLY A 353 12.29 31.39 -25.09
C GLY A 353 11.46 30.73 -26.19
N ASP A 354 12.01 29.74 -26.91
CA ASP A 354 11.29 28.99 -27.94
C ASP A 354 10.73 27.68 -27.37
N ASP A 355 9.45 27.41 -27.62
CA ASP A 355 8.78 26.18 -27.15
C ASP A 355 9.12 24.99 -28.05
N GLN A 356 9.82 24.00 -27.50
CA GLN A 356 10.16 22.73 -28.13
C GLN A 356 9.12 21.68 -27.76
N LEU A 357 8.52 21.03 -28.76
CA LEU A 357 7.63 19.89 -28.53
C LEU A 357 8.45 18.68 -28.05
N ILE A 358 8.11 18.16 -26.88
CA ILE A 358 8.76 17.00 -26.25
C ILE A 358 7.97 15.73 -26.56
N ASN A 359 6.65 15.75 -26.32
CA ASN A 359 5.77 14.62 -26.56
C ASN A 359 4.41 15.14 -27.08
N ASP A 360 3.94 14.66 -28.23
CA ASP A 360 2.63 14.98 -28.81
C ASP A 360 1.57 13.89 -28.59
N THR A 361 1.93 12.84 -27.87
CA THR A 361 1.08 11.68 -27.59
C THR A 361 1.14 11.24 -26.13
N ALA A 362 1.40 12.17 -25.21
CA ALA A 362 1.44 11.86 -23.78
C ALA A 362 0.05 11.41 -23.33
N LEU A 363 0.02 10.34 -22.53
CA LEU A 363 -1.21 9.72 -22.03
C LEU A 363 -1.37 10.00 -20.54
N MET A 364 -2.62 10.13 -20.11
CA MET A 364 -2.99 10.19 -18.70
C MET A 364 -3.35 8.80 -18.20
N SER A 365 -2.72 8.35 -17.11
CA SER A 365 -3.12 7.14 -16.40
C SER A 365 -4.32 7.40 -15.48
N ASP A 366 -5.03 6.33 -15.13
CA ASP A 366 -6.14 6.33 -14.17
C ASP A 366 -6.13 5.07 -13.30
N ASP A 367 -7.07 4.96 -12.36
CA ASP A 367 -7.24 3.77 -11.48
C ASP A 367 -7.47 2.45 -12.25
N SER A 368 -7.78 2.50 -13.55
CA SER A 368 -7.94 1.31 -14.39
C SER A 368 -6.69 0.95 -15.18
N SER A 369 -5.65 1.77 -15.09
CA SER A 369 -4.39 1.61 -15.79
C SER A 369 -3.48 0.62 -15.10
N ASP A 370 -2.63 -0.07 -15.87
CA ASP A 370 -1.65 -1.01 -15.33
C ASP A 370 -0.38 -0.30 -14.79
N GLU A 371 -0.14 0.96 -15.20
CA GLU A 371 1.03 1.77 -14.86
C GLU A 371 0.66 3.26 -14.71
N VAL A 372 1.40 3.99 -13.87
CA VAL A 372 1.28 5.45 -13.78
C VAL A 372 1.98 6.10 -14.97
N SER A 373 1.33 7.06 -15.61
CA SER A 373 1.92 7.78 -16.73
C SER A 373 2.95 8.79 -16.25
N MET A 374 4.21 8.52 -16.55
CA MET A 374 5.34 9.40 -16.25
C MET A 374 6.07 9.81 -17.52
N GLU A 375 6.48 11.08 -17.60
CA GLU A 375 7.28 11.59 -18.72
C GLU A 375 8.55 12.26 -18.18
N ALA A 376 9.71 11.78 -18.62
CA ALA A 376 11.01 12.37 -18.34
C ALA A 376 11.35 13.45 -19.39
N ILE A 377 11.62 14.66 -18.92
CA ILE A 377 11.85 15.84 -19.75
C ILE A 377 13.25 16.37 -19.43
N PRO A 378 14.28 16.07 -20.25
CA PRO A 378 15.62 16.58 -20.04
C PRO A 378 15.70 18.06 -20.44
N PHE A 379 16.39 18.85 -19.64
CA PHE A 379 16.63 20.27 -19.92
C PHE A 379 17.98 20.74 -19.38
N THR A 380 18.50 21.83 -19.95
CA THR A 380 19.75 22.46 -19.51
C THR A 380 19.45 23.87 -19.01
N VAL A 381 19.88 24.17 -17.79
CA VAL A 381 19.87 25.52 -17.24
C VAL A 381 21.18 26.22 -17.61
N SER A 382 21.09 27.44 -18.12
CA SER A 382 22.26 28.24 -18.52
C SER A 382 22.06 29.69 -18.14
N ASN A 383 23.06 30.29 -17.49
CA ASN A 383 23.01 31.63 -16.92
C ASN A 383 21.86 31.86 -15.92
N GLY A 384 21.42 30.81 -15.21
CA GLY A 384 20.30 30.86 -14.28
C GLY A 384 18.96 31.18 -14.92
N SER A 385 18.77 30.85 -16.20
CA SER A 385 17.48 31.01 -16.89
C SER A 385 16.39 30.16 -16.22
N ALA A 386 15.19 30.73 -16.12
CA ALA A 386 13.98 29.99 -15.81
C ALA A 386 13.69 28.95 -16.90
N ILE A 387 13.10 27.83 -16.51
CA ILE A 387 12.64 26.79 -17.42
C ILE A 387 11.13 26.67 -17.31
N GLN A 388 10.44 26.50 -18.43
CA GLN A 388 8.99 26.30 -18.46
C GLN A 388 8.65 24.99 -19.13
N ILE A 389 7.84 24.19 -18.46
CA ILE A 389 7.25 22.96 -18.98
C ILE A 389 5.77 23.23 -19.17
N ILE A 390 5.30 23.06 -20.40
CA ILE A 390 3.95 23.43 -20.82
C ILE A 390 3.19 22.17 -21.20
N TYR A 391 2.07 21.95 -20.54
CA TYR A 391 1.11 20.89 -20.80
C TYR A 391 -0.09 21.46 -21.56
N GLU A 392 -0.31 21.00 -22.79
CA GLU A 392 -1.42 21.43 -23.64
C GLU A 392 -2.48 20.34 -23.75
N LYS A 393 -3.68 20.63 -23.21
CA LYS A 393 -4.88 19.81 -23.43
C LYS A 393 -5.72 20.42 -24.54
N PHE A 394 -6.16 19.61 -25.51
CA PHE A 394 -6.86 20.08 -26.70
C PHE A 394 -8.39 20.20 -26.60
N GLY A 395 -8.98 19.90 -25.44
CA GLY A 395 -10.42 19.82 -25.20
C GLY A 395 -10.89 18.41 -24.83
N GLY A 396 -12.20 18.16 -24.80
CA GLY A 396 -12.79 16.88 -24.34
C GLY A 396 -13.33 16.95 -22.92
N ASN A 397 -14.16 15.97 -22.52
CA ASN A 397 -14.77 15.91 -21.19
C ASN A 397 -13.88 15.20 -20.15
N ASP A 398 -12.71 14.73 -20.57
CA ASP A 398 -11.72 14.02 -19.77
C ASP A 398 -10.76 15.00 -19.05
N HIS A 399 -10.02 14.51 -18.06
CA HIS A 399 -9.16 15.34 -17.21
C HIS A 399 -7.67 15.10 -17.52
N MET A 400 -6.91 16.18 -17.61
CA MET A 400 -5.44 16.14 -17.53
C MET A 400 -5.02 16.66 -16.16
N ALA A 401 -4.30 15.86 -15.37
CA ALA A 401 -3.83 16.26 -14.04
C ALA A 401 -2.33 15.98 -13.89
N LEU A 402 -1.64 16.88 -13.20
CA LEU A 402 -0.27 16.69 -12.77
C LEU A 402 -0.31 16.41 -11.27
N ALA A 403 -0.01 15.18 -10.88
CA ALA A 403 -0.06 14.72 -9.49
C ALA A 403 1.17 15.19 -8.70
N GLY A 404 2.32 15.14 -9.36
CA GLY A 404 3.59 15.54 -8.77
C GLY A 404 4.69 15.53 -9.81
N PHE A 405 5.91 15.84 -9.38
CA PHE A 405 7.08 15.73 -10.22
C PHE A 405 8.36 15.53 -9.42
N VAL A 406 9.40 15.06 -10.10
CA VAL A 406 10.76 15.00 -9.57
C VAL A 406 11.67 15.85 -10.44
N ILE A 407 12.47 16.71 -9.82
CA ILE A 407 13.61 17.35 -10.47
C ILE A 407 14.87 16.64 -9.99
N SER A 408 15.56 15.98 -10.91
CA SER A 408 16.88 15.39 -10.67
C SER A 408 17.91 16.14 -11.49
N SER A 409 19.15 16.20 -11.01
CA SER A 409 20.28 16.53 -11.88
C SER A 409 20.41 15.39 -12.89
N ALA A 410 20.37 15.70 -14.19
CA ALA A 410 20.41 14.69 -15.25
C ALA A 410 21.81 14.08 -15.25
N GLY A 411 21.97 13.00 -14.48
CA GLY A 411 23.25 12.32 -14.31
C GLY A 411 24.15 12.91 -13.22
N GLY A 412 23.61 13.38 -12.10
CA GLY A 412 24.39 13.37 -10.86
C GLY A 412 24.76 11.91 -10.56
N ILE A 413 26.00 11.51 -10.83
CA ILE A 413 26.44 10.16 -10.46
C ILE A 413 26.47 10.16 -8.93
N ASP A 414 25.75 9.25 -8.28
CA ASP A 414 25.83 9.14 -6.82
C ASP A 414 27.30 9.06 -6.39
N GLY A 415 27.68 9.94 -5.47
CA GLY A 415 29.07 10.08 -5.02
C GLY A 415 29.95 11.03 -5.85
N ASP A 416 29.46 11.67 -6.91
CA ASP A 416 30.16 12.75 -7.64
C ASP A 416 29.96 14.07 -6.89
N PHE A 417 30.78 14.29 -5.87
CA PHE A 417 30.64 15.41 -4.95
C PHE A 417 31.20 16.72 -5.50
N ASP A 418 32.04 16.65 -6.53
CA ASP A 418 32.59 17.83 -7.21
C ASP A 418 31.84 18.21 -8.50
N GLY A 419 30.88 17.39 -8.92
CA GLY A 419 30.02 17.61 -10.09
C GLY A 419 30.78 17.48 -11.41
N SER A 420 31.87 16.71 -11.44
CA SER A 420 32.73 16.55 -12.62
C SER A 420 32.18 15.55 -13.64
N GLY A 421 31.11 14.83 -13.30
CA GLY A 421 30.52 13.73 -14.08
C GLY A 421 31.34 12.45 -14.01
N LYS A 422 32.15 12.26 -12.96
CA LYS A 422 33.01 11.09 -12.76
C LYS A 422 33.04 10.72 -11.28
N LEU A 423 33.19 9.43 -11.00
CA LEU A 423 33.59 8.94 -9.69
C LEU A 423 35.10 8.75 -9.69
N ASP A 424 35.82 9.68 -9.07
CA ASP A 424 37.27 9.60 -8.95
C ASP A 424 37.79 9.96 -7.55
N ALA A 425 39.11 10.00 -7.41
CA ALA A 425 39.74 10.22 -6.10
C ALA A 425 39.38 11.58 -5.48
N ALA A 426 39.00 12.59 -6.28
CA ALA A 426 38.59 13.89 -5.77
C ALA A 426 37.31 13.80 -4.95
N ASP A 427 36.37 12.94 -5.34
CA ASP A 427 35.12 12.70 -4.61
C ASP A 427 35.38 12.04 -3.27
N ILE A 428 36.23 11.01 -3.24
CA ILE A 428 36.62 10.35 -1.99
C ILE A 428 37.32 11.33 -1.05
N ASP A 429 38.16 12.22 -1.58
CA ASP A 429 38.83 13.25 -0.79
C ASP A 429 37.81 14.23 -0.17
N LEU A 430 36.74 14.60 -0.89
CA LEU A 430 35.63 15.41 -0.37
C LEU A 430 34.82 14.67 0.71
N LEU A 431 34.48 13.41 0.47
CA LEU A 431 33.77 12.56 1.44
C LEU A 431 34.55 12.40 2.73
N THR A 432 35.83 12.04 2.63
CA THR A 432 36.71 11.87 3.80
C THR A 432 36.97 13.18 4.52
N GLU A 433 36.98 14.32 3.81
CA GLU A 433 37.00 15.63 4.45
C GLU A 433 35.74 15.89 5.28
N GLU A 434 34.56 15.54 4.77
CA GLU A 434 33.28 15.67 5.49
C GLU A 434 33.22 14.77 6.74
N ILE A 435 33.66 13.51 6.61
CA ILE A 435 33.82 12.56 7.73
C ILE A 435 34.73 13.17 8.82
N ARG A 436 35.88 13.75 8.45
CA ARG A 436 36.81 14.38 9.40
C ARG A 436 36.24 15.63 10.06
N LYS A 437 35.41 16.40 9.35
CA LYS A 437 34.70 17.55 9.94
C LYS A 437 33.64 17.09 10.93
N GLY A 438 33.12 15.87 10.77
CA GLY A 438 32.03 15.33 11.57
C GLY A 438 30.71 16.04 11.29
N SER A 439 30.56 16.61 10.09
CA SER A 439 29.30 17.13 9.60
C SER A 439 28.55 16.04 8.84
N ASN A 440 27.25 15.92 9.10
CA ASN A 440 26.39 14.92 8.48
C ASN A 440 25.54 15.59 7.41
N SER A 441 26.19 16.22 6.42
CA SER A 441 25.45 16.78 5.29
C SER A 441 24.74 15.63 4.56
N PRO A 442 23.41 15.69 4.34
CA PRO A 442 22.67 14.61 3.69
C PRO A 442 23.22 14.21 2.32
N SER A 443 23.84 15.15 1.60
CA SER A 443 24.46 14.88 0.30
C SER A 443 25.63 13.89 0.36
N PHE A 444 26.25 13.67 1.53
CA PHE A 444 27.38 12.75 1.72
C PHE A 444 26.98 11.46 2.46
N ASP A 445 25.72 11.31 2.88
CA ASP A 445 25.19 10.12 3.55
C ASP A 445 24.72 9.11 2.51
N LEU A 446 25.68 8.39 1.93
CA LEU A 446 25.44 7.43 0.85
C LEU A 446 24.81 6.12 1.36
N SER A 447 24.97 5.83 2.65
CA SER A 447 24.41 4.64 3.29
C SER A 447 22.98 4.83 3.82
N ASN A 448 22.47 6.06 3.78
CA ASN A 448 21.15 6.46 4.28
C ASN A 448 20.91 6.10 5.76
N ASP A 449 21.96 6.19 6.59
CA ASP A 449 21.89 5.87 8.02
C ASP A 449 21.81 7.11 8.93
N GLY A 450 21.83 8.30 8.34
CA GLY A 450 21.77 9.60 9.01
C GLY A 450 23.13 10.10 9.51
N ALA A 451 24.23 9.41 9.23
CA ALA A 451 25.57 9.76 9.68
C ALA A 451 26.62 9.61 8.58
N VAL A 452 27.39 10.66 8.30
CA VAL A 452 28.48 10.61 7.31
C VAL A 452 29.74 10.02 7.96
N ASN A 453 30.05 8.76 7.66
CA ASN A 453 31.06 7.96 8.33
C ASN A 453 31.73 6.91 7.40
N ASP A 454 32.52 5.99 7.98
CA ASP A 454 33.22 4.92 7.24
C ASP A 454 32.27 4.04 6.39
N ALA A 455 30.99 3.94 6.76
CA ALA A 455 29.96 3.23 6.00
C ALA A 455 29.74 3.86 4.61
N ASP A 456 29.74 5.19 4.52
CA ASP A 456 29.58 5.91 3.26
C ASP A 456 30.82 5.79 2.39
N LEU A 457 32.01 5.84 2.99
CA LEU A 457 33.27 5.58 2.29
C LEU A 457 33.29 4.17 1.70
N GLU A 458 32.88 3.17 2.49
CA GLU A 458 32.77 1.78 2.03
C GLU A 458 31.75 1.65 0.89
N PHE A 459 30.60 2.33 1.00
CA PHE A 459 29.57 2.32 -0.03
C PHE A 459 30.05 2.96 -1.34
N TRP A 460 30.69 4.14 -1.26
CA TRP A 460 31.25 4.82 -2.42
C TRP A 460 32.22 3.91 -3.18
N VAL A 461 33.21 3.33 -2.48
CA VAL A 461 34.27 2.53 -3.12
C VAL A 461 33.72 1.21 -3.67
N LYS A 462 32.88 0.51 -2.91
CA LYS A 462 32.49 -0.87 -3.24
C LYS A 462 31.23 -0.97 -4.08
N THR A 463 30.30 -0.05 -3.91
CA THR A 463 28.99 -0.07 -4.56
C THR A 463 28.97 0.86 -5.76
N LEU A 464 29.32 2.14 -5.57
CA LEU A 464 29.23 3.15 -6.62
C LEU A 464 30.37 2.99 -7.65
N HIS A 465 31.62 2.94 -7.17
CA HIS A 465 32.78 2.77 -8.05
C HIS A 465 33.08 1.30 -8.41
N ASN A 466 32.55 0.35 -7.63
CA ASN A 466 32.81 -1.09 -7.78
C ASN A 466 34.32 -1.45 -7.75
N SER A 467 35.01 -1.01 -6.72
CA SER A 467 36.42 -1.33 -6.45
C SER A 467 36.66 -1.83 -5.01
N TRP A 468 37.92 -1.82 -4.58
CA TRP A 468 38.44 -2.32 -3.31
C TRP A 468 39.05 -1.17 -2.51
N ILE A 469 38.97 -1.26 -1.18
CA ILE A 469 39.74 -0.36 -0.33
C ILE A 469 41.23 -0.71 -0.53
N GLY A 470 42.03 0.25 -0.97
CA GLY A 470 43.42 0.03 -1.35
C GLY A 470 43.74 0.24 -2.83
N ASP A 471 42.73 0.29 -3.70
CA ASP A 471 42.90 0.63 -5.12
C ASP A 471 43.10 2.14 -5.26
N ALA A 472 44.36 2.57 -5.34
CA ALA A 472 44.75 3.97 -5.33
C ALA A 472 44.61 4.65 -6.70
N ASN A 473 44.58 3.86 -7.78
CA ASN A 473 44.45 4.38 -9.14
C ASN A 473 43.02 4.22 -9.69
N LEU A 474 42.12 3.59 -8.92
CA LEU A 474 40.72 3.37 -9.21
C LEU A 474 40.48 2.55 -10.50
N ASP A 475 41.37 1.60 -10.80
CA ASP A 475 41.30 0.69 -11.96
C ASP A 475 40.47 -0.59 -11.72
N ASN A 476 39.80 -0.66 -10.56
CA ASN A 476 38.93 -1.72 -10.05
C ASN A 476 39.68 -2.93 -9.47
N GLU A 477 41.00 -2.87 -9.33
CA GLU A 477 41.84 -3.93 -8.79
C GLU A 477 42.77 -3.39 -7.71
N PHE A 478 42.84 -4.05 -6.55
CA PHE A 478 43.85 -3.74 -5.55
C PHE A 478 45.06 -4.68 -5.69
N ASN A 479 46.19 -4.20 -6.18
CA ASN A 479 47.39 -4.99 -6.43
C ASN A 479 48.70 -4.23 -6.18
N SER A 480 49.82 -4.84 -6.58
CA SER A 480 51.15 -4.22 -6.40
C SER A 480 51.35 -2.86 -7.11
N SER A 481 50.53 -2.52 -8.12
CA SER A 481 50.63 -1.24 -8.82
C SER A 481 50.12 -0.07 -7.98
N ASP A 482 49.11 -0.29 -7.13
CA ASP A 482 48.63 0.70 -6.16
C ASP A 482 49.72 1.07 -5.16
N PHE A 483 50.45 0.07 -4.67
CA PHE A 483 51.60 0.33 -3.79
C PHE A 483 52.68 1.16 -4.50
N VAL A 484 52.92 0.94 -5.80
CA VAL A 484 53.84 1.78 -6.56
C VAL A 484 53.33 3.22 -6.65
N THR A 485 52.03 3.41 -6.85
CA THR A 485 51.38 4.74 -6.88
C THR A 485 51.57 5.48 -5.55
N VAL A 486 51.11 4.91 -4.43
CA VAL A 486 51.12 5.59 -3.11
C VAL A 486 52.54 5.78 -2.55
N PHE A 487 53.45 4.81 -2.75
CA PHE A 487 54.86 5.02 -2.37
C PHE A 487 55.58 6.00 -3.31
N GLY A 488 55.12 6.14 -4.55
CA GLY A 488 55.58 7.14 -5.51
C GLY A 488 55.27 8.57 -5.06
N ALA A 489 54.11 8.79 -4.43
CA ALA A 489 53.75 10.06 -3.80
C ALA A 489 54.68 10.43 -2.64
N GLY A 490 55.24 9.41 -1.98
CA GLY A 490 56.26 9.58 -0.95
C GLY A 490 55.74 10.20 0.34
N LYS A 491 54.46 9.99 0.67
CA LYS A 491 53.81 10.51 1.89
C LYS A 491 53.76 9.53 3.07
N TYR A 492 54.11 8.26 2.84
CA TYR A 492 54.09 7.21 3.86
C TYR A 492 54.85 7.58 5.15
N GLU A 493 54.16 7.48 6.31
CA GLU A 493 54.69 7.76 7.65
C GLU A 493 55.27 9.18 7.79
N LYS A 494 54.68 10.14 7.06
CA LYS A 494 55.02 11.56 7.16
C LYS A 494 53.81 12.36 7.63
N GLU A 495 54.11 13.39 8.43
CA GLU A 495 53.14 14.39 8.90
C GLU A 495 52.80 15.40 7.77
N VAL A 496 52.27 14.90 6.66
CA VAL A 496 51.82 15.68 5.50
C VAL A 496 50.47 15.16 5.02
N ASP A 497 49.63 16.03 4.48
CA ASP A 497 48.27 15.66 4.11
C ASP A 497 48.30 14.72 2.90
N ALA A 498 47.53 13.64 2.96
CA ALA A 498 47.35 12.65 1.91
C ALA A 498 45.86 12.58 1.55
N GLY A 499 45.56 12.36 0.28
CA GLY A 499 44.24 11.95 -0.19
C GLY A 499 44.27 10.48 -0.61
N TRP A 500 43.17 9.99 -1.18
CA TRP A 500 42.97 8.59 -1.55
C TRP A 500 44.11 8.06 -2.44
N ALA A 501 44.42 8.77 -3.52
CA ALA A 501 45.45 8.39 -4.49
C ALA A 501 46.88 8.45 -3.90
N ASP A 502 47.06 9.13 -2.78
CA ASP A 502 48.33 9.18 -2.05
C ASP A 502 48.44 8.12 -0.94
N GLY A 503 47.35 7.40 -0.63
CA GLY A 503 47.29 6.29 0.31
C GLY A 503 46.43 6.49 1.56
N ASP A 504 45.66 7.58 1.68
CA ASP A 504 44.70 7.80 2.78
C ASP A 504 43.44 6.95 2.55
N TRP A 505 43.50 5.67 2.90
CA TRP A 505 42.45 4.68 2.66
C TRP A 505 41.50 4.51 3.85
N ASN A 506 41.82 5.11 5.00
CA ASN A 506 40.93 5.21 6.15
C ASN A 506 40.27 6.60 6.30
N GLY A 507 40.64 7.56 5.46
CA GLY A 507 40.06 8.90 5.43
C GLY A 507 40.55 9.83 6.55
N ASP A 508 41.60 9.51 7.29
CA ASP A 508 42.08 10.32 8.42
C ASP A 508 43.01 11.49 8.02
N GLY A 509 43.36 11.60 6.73
CA GLY A 509 44.16 12.67 6.13
C GLY A 509 45.64 12.37 6.11
N ARG A 510 46.04 11.14 6.45
CA ARG A 510 47.43 10.67 6.46
C ARG A 510 47.55 9.39 5.64
N PHE A 511 48.78 9.10 5.24
CA PHE A 511 49.13 7.78 4.70
C PHE A 511 50.14 7.13 5.64
N ASP A 512 49.67 6.17 6.44
CA ASP A 512 50.48 5.44 7.41
C ASP A 512 50.08 3.94 7.52
N SER A 513 50.59 3.25 8.53
CA SER A 513 50.29 1.83 8.73
C SER A 513 48.79 1.51 8.97
N GLY A 514 47.99 2.48 9.40
CA GLY A 514 46.54 2.38 9.59
C GLY A 514 45.80 2.09 8.28
N ASP A 515 46.18 2.75 7.19
CA ASP A 515 45.61 2.55 5.85
C ASP A 515 45.79 1.12 5.37
N PHE A 516 46.97 0.55 5.59
CA PHE A 516 47.23 -0.85 5.27
C PHE A 516 46.34 -1.80 6.05
N VAL A 517 46.03 -1.49 7.31
CA VAL A 517 45.12 -2.34 8.11
C VAL A 517 43.73 -2.34 7.49
N VAL A 518 43.22 -1.18 7.05
CA VAL A 518 41.89 -1.08 6.43
C VAL A 518 41.88 -1.80 5.07
N ALA A 519 42.85 -1.54 4.19
CA ALA A 519 42.91 -2.16 2.86
C ALA A 519 43.10 -3.69 2.92
N PHE A 520 43.96 -4.20 3.81
CA PHE A 520 44.13 -5.65 3.95
C PHE A 520 42.97 -6.34 4.67
N ARG A 521 42.22 -5.61 5.52
CA ARG A 521 40.99 -6.12 6.13
C ARG A 521 39.89 -6.31 5.09
N ASP A 522 39.87 -5.48 4.04
CA ASP A 522 38.92 -5.60 2.93
C ASP A 522 39.13 -6.91 2.13
N GLY A 523 40.38 -7.37 2.02
CA GLY A 523 40.71 -8.68 1.45
C GLY A 523 40.79 -8.72 -0.08
N GLY A 524 40.75 -7.56 -0.75
CA GLY A 524 40.82 -7.43 -2.21
C GLY A 524 42.20 -7.64 -2.84
N TYR A 525 43.27 -7.68 -2.04
CA TYR A 525 44.64 -7.69 -2.55
C TYR A 525 44.92 -8.91 -3.45
N GLU A 526 45.35 -8.64 -4.68
CA GLU A 526 45.67 -9.62 -5.73
C GLU A 526 44.50 -10.60 -6.04
N GLN A 527 43.25 -10.16 -5.84
CA GLN A 527 42.05 -10.90 -6.25
C GLN A 527 41.66 -10.64 -7.71
N GLY A 528 42.28 -9.67 -8.37
CA GLY A 528 41.91 -9.20 -9.71
C GLY A 528 40.80 -8.13 -9.65
N PRO A 529 40.29 -7.68 -10.82
CA PRO A 529 39.24 -6.69 -10.89
C PRO A 529 37.99 -7.16 -10.14
N ARG A 530 37.38 -6.27 -9.37
CA ARG A 530 36.14 -6.58 -8.65
C ARG A 530 35.07 -7.01 -9.66
N PRO A 531 34.40 -8.17 -9.47
CA PRO A 531 33.36 -8.61 -10.40
C PRO A 531 32.28 -7.54 -10.51
N PRO A 532 31.78 -7.21 -11.71
CA PRO A 532 30.67 -6.29 -11.84
C PRO A 532 29.49 -6.82 -11.04
N ILE A 533 28.83 -5.92 -10.31
CA ILE A 533 27.58 -6.21 -9.61
C ILE A 533 26.61 -6.73 -10.68
N ALA A 534 26.18 -7.98 -10.56
CA ALA A 534 25.27 -8.57 -11.53
C ALA A 534 23.98 -7.75 -11.49
N ALA A 535 23.68 -7.02 -12.57
CA ALA A 535 22.36 -6.47 -12.79
C ALA A 535 21.37 -7.62 -12.61
N VAL A 536 20.46 -7.48 -11.64
CA VAL A 536 19.39 -8.45 -11.44
C VAL A 536 18.65 -8.56 -12.78
N PRO A 537 18.52 -9.77 -13.37
CA PRO A 537 17.78 -9.90 -14.62
C PRO A 537 16.35 -9.46 -14.36
N GLU A 538 15.95 -8.34 -14.97
CA GLU A 538 14.55 -7.95 -15.03
C GLU A 538 13.73 -9.15 -15.51
N PRO A 539 12.56 -9.43 -14.90
CA PRO A 539 11.75 -10.57 -15.30
C PRO A 539 11.46 -10.48 -16.80
N ALA A 540 11.61 -11.61 -17.50
CA ALA A 540 11.49 -11.73 -18.94
C ALA A 540 10.04 -11.59 -19.46
N SER A 541 9.28 -10.60 -18.96
CA SER A 541 7.90 -10.28 -19.30
C SER A 541 7.73 -10.05 -20.80
N GLY A 542 8.72 -9.42 -21.45
CA GLY A 542 8.71 -9.21 -22.91
C GLY A 542 8.77 -10.50 -23.74
N THR A 543 9.32 -11.60 -23.21
CA THR A 543 9.45 -12.85 -23.97
C THR A 543 8.14 -13.66 -23.96
N LEU A 544 7.33 -13.53 -22.92
CA LEU A 544 6.00 -14.17 -22.84
C LEU A 544 4.97 -13.50 -23.76
N ALA A 545 5.06 -12.18 -23.95
CA ALA A 545 4.19 -11.43 -24.86
C ALA A 545 4.34 -11.90 -26.33
N PHE A 546 5.55 -12.26 -26.77
CA PHE A 546 5.79 -12.73 -28.14
C PHE A 546 5.25 -14.15 -28.42
N ILE A 547 5.08 -14.98 -27.39
CA ILE A 547 4.52 -16.34 -27.57
C ILE A 547 2.99 -16.30 -27.66
N ALA A 548 2.33 -15.34 -27.00
CA ALA A 548 0.87 -15.19 -27.04
C ALA A 548 0.34 -14.74 -28.42
N VAL A 549 1.11 -13.94 -29.17
CA VAL A 549 0.70 -13.41 -30.49
C VAL A 549 0.73 -14.48 -31.61
N LEU A 550 1.43 -15.59 -31.43
CA LEU A 550 1.59 -16.63 -32.46
C LEU A 550 0.62 -17.83 -32.34
N ALA A 551 -0.25 -17.87 -31.33
CA ALA A 551 -1.24 -18.94 -31.18
C ALA A 551 -2.59 -18.53 -31.80
N PRO A 552 -2.98 -19.04 -32.99
CA PRO A 552 -4.29 -18.74 -33.56
C PRO A 552 -5.42 -19.40 -32.74
N PRO A 553 -6.57 -18.73 -32.57
CA PRO A 553 -7.66 -19.23 -31.74
C PRO A 553 -8.35 -20.43 -32.38
N LEU A 554 -8.37 -21.57 -31.66
CA LEU A 554 -9.22 -22.72 -31.98
C LEU A 554 -10.70 -22.34 -31.76
N MET A 555 -11.39 -21.95 -32.83
CA MET A 555 -12.84 -21.76 -32.82
C MET A 555 -13.55 -23.10 -32.55
N LEU A 556 -14.13 -23.24 -31.36
CA LEU A 556 -15.05 -24.31 -31.00
C LEU A 556 -16.40 -24.11 -31.71
N ARG A 557 -16.64 -24.97 -32.70
CA ARG A 557 -17.86 -25.07 -33.50
C ARG A 557 -19.00 -25.67 -32.66
N LYS A 558 -20.00 -24.87 -32.26
CA LYS A 558 -21.25 -25.34 -31.63
C LYS A 558 -22.01 -26.26 -32.59
N SER A 559 -22.17 -27.55 -32.24
CA SER A 559 -23.05 -28.48 -32.94
C SER A 559 -24.46 -28.44 -32.34
N LYS A 560 -25.44 -28.05 -33.16
CA LYS A 560 -26.87 -28.33 -32.94
C LYS A 560 -27.10 -29.84 -32.96
N VAL A 561 -27.79 -30.38 -31.96
CA VAL A 561 -28.56 -31.63 -32.08
C VAL A 561 -29.97 -31.39 -31.54
N ARG A 562 -30.91 -32.04 -32.22
CA ARG A 562 -32.38 -31.87 -32.21
C ARG A 562 -33.06 -32.05 -30.86
#